data_AF-A0A150SSY6-F1
#
_entry.id   AF-A0A150SSY6-F1
#
_cell.length_a   1.000
_cell.length_b   1.000
_cell.length_c   1.000
_cell.angle_alpha   90.00
_cell.angle_beta   90.00
_cell.angle_gamma   90.00
#
_symmetry.space_group_name_H-M   'P 1'
#
loop_
_entity.id
_entity.type
_entity.pdbx_description
1 polymer ?
#
loop_
_entity_poly.entity_id
_entity_poly.type
_entity_poly.pdbx_seq_one_letter_code
_entity_poly.pdbx_strand_id
1 'polypeptide(L)'
;MKRFVQLALFAVCVAFSASAAYNVFSDNAEVERMAALVACGEDGGSGAPGSRRAGEGCRAQMTRLERTPFGQTFEFATPKRTVDVRCERAFVLAGAYSCKLR
;
A
#
# COMPACT_ATOMS: atom_id res chain seq x y z
N MET A 1 10.71 -36.82 -22.23
CA MET A 1 10.50 -35.42 -22.66
C MET A 1 9.14 -34.84 -22.22
N LYS A 2 7.99 -35.46 -22.54
CA LYS A 2 6.66 -34.94 -22.13
C LYS A 2 6.53 -34.57 -20.65
N ARG A 3 6.96 -35.43 -19.72
CA ARG A 3 6.88 -35.17 -18.27
C ARG A 3 7.77 -34.01 -17.82
N PHE A 4 8.96 -33.87 -18.41
CA PHE A 4 9.87 -32.78 -18.08
C PHE A 4 9.30 -31.43 -18.55
N VAL A 5 8.73 -31.39 -19.76
CA VAL A 5 8.04 -30.22 -20.29
C VAL A 5 6.81 -29.86 -19.44
N GLN A 6 6.03 -30.86 -19.01
CA GLN A 6 4.89 -30.65 -18.12
C GLN A 6 5.31 -30.08 -16.75
N LEU A 7 6.37 -30.62 -16.16
CA LEU A 7 6.90 -30.12 -14.89
C LEU A 7 7.46 -28.71 -15.02
N ALA A 8 8.19 -28.42 -16.10
CA ALA A 8 8.69 -27.08 -16.37
C ALA A 8 7.55 -26.08 -16.55
N LEU A 9 6.51 -26.43 -17.32
CA LEU A 9 5.34 -25.58 -17.51
C LEU A 9 4.59 -25.36 -16.19
N PHE A 10 4.40 -26.41 -15.40
CA PHE A 10 3.79 -26.30 -14.08
C PHE A 10 4.58 -25.36 -13.17
N ALA A 11 5.90 -25.51 -13.10
CA ALA A 11 6.77 -24.64 -12.31
C ALA A 11 6.66 -23.17 -12.76
N VAL A 12 6.63 -22.91 -14.07
CA VAL A 12 6.42 -21.56 -14.62
C VAL A 12 5.07 -20.98 -14.20
N CYS A 13 3.99 -21.76 -14.31
CA CYS A 13 2.65 -21.31 -13.88
C CYS A 13 2.60 -20.97 -12.39
N VAL A 14 3.24 -21.80 -11.54
CA VAL A 14 3.30 -21.57 -10.09
C VAL A 14 4.12 -20.30 -9.79
N ALA A 15 5.30 -20.16 -10.40
CA ALA A 15 6.16 -18.99 -10.20
C ALA A 15 5.48 -17.70 -10.66
N PHE A 16 4.78 -17.73 -11.80
CA PHE A 16 4.01 -16.59 -12.29
C PHE A 16 2.87 -16.21 -11.35
N SER A 17 2.10 -17.20 -10.88
CA SER A 17 1.00 -16.98 -9.92
C SER A 17 1.49 -16.38 -8.61
N ALA A 18 2.61 -16.89 -8.08
CA ALA A 18 3.23 -16.35 -6.87
C ALA A 18 3.73 -14.92 -7.07
N SER A 19 4.33 -14.61 -8.22
CA SER A 19 4.80 -13.26 -8.57
C SER A 19 3.66 -12.26 -8.67
N ALA A 20 2.54 -12.67 -9.28
CA ALA A 20 1.33 -11.84 -9.37
C ALA A 20 0.74 -11.57 -7.98
N ALA A 21 0.64 -12.59 -7.13
CA ALA A 21 0.18 -12.42 -5.75
C ALA A 21 1.11 -11.46 -4.98
N TYR A 22 2.43 -11.65 -5.06
CA TYR A 22 3.41 -10.77 -4.42
C TYR A 22 3.25 -9.33 -4.90
N ASN A 23 3.09 -9.09 -6.20
CA ASN A 23 2.88 -7.77 -6.75
C ASN A 23 1.64 -7.10 -6.16
N VAL A 24 0.50 -7.79 -6.08
CA VAL A 24 -0.74 -7.23 -5.54
C VAL A 24 -0.66 -6.94 -4.04
N PHE A 25 -0.06 -7.85 -3.25
CA PHE A 25 0.00 -7.68 -1.80
C PHE A 25 1.05 -6.65 -1.36
N SER A 26 2.24 -6.67 -1.97
CA SER A 26 3.30 -5.72 -1.63
C SER A 26 2.91 -4.29 -1.96
N ASP A 27 2.26 -4.09 -3.11
CA ASP A 27 1.79 -2.78 -3.55
C ASP A 27 0.75 -2.20 -2.58
N ASN A 28 -0.18 -3.03 -2.12
CA ASN A 28 -1.18 -2.60 -1.15
C ASN A 28 -0.58 -2.23 0.22
N ALA A 29 0.39 -3.01 0.70
CA ALA A 29 1.04 -2.74 1.99
C ALA A 29 1.81 -1.41 1.96
N GLU A 30 2.50 -1.11 0.86
CA GLU A 30 3.23 0.15 0.70
C GLU A 30 2.27 1.35 0.63
N VAL A 31 1.16 1.22 -0.11
CA VAL A 31 0.15 2.29 -0.21
C VAL A 31 -0.53 2.58 1.12
N GLU A 32 -0.89 1.54 1.88
CA GLU A 32 -1.47 1.71 3.20
C GLU A 32 -0.51 2.42 4.16
N ARG A 33 0.78 2.07 4.10
CA ARG A 33 1.83 2.75 4.89
C ARG A 33 1.96 4.22 4.52
N MET A 34 1.99 4.54 3.23
CA MET A 34 2.01 5.93 2.76
C MET A 34 0.77 6.69 3.21
N ALA A 35 -0.40 6.05 3.13
CA ALA A 35 -1.66 6.65 3.54
C ALA A 35 -1.70 6.93 5.04
N ALA A 36 -1.19 6.01 5.87
CA ALA A 36 -1.08 6.19 7.32
C ALA A 36 -0.13 7.35 7.69
N LEU A 37 0.98 7.51 6.96
CA LEU A 37 1.89 8.65 7.15
C LEU A 37 1.18 9.98 6.82
N VAL A 38 0.42 10.03 5.73
CA VAL A 38 -0.38 11.21 5.36
C VAL A 38 -1.50 11.49 6.38
N ALA A 39 -2.15 10.44 6.90
CA ALA A 39 -3.17 10.57 7.94
C ALA A 39 -2.61 11.18 9.24
N CYS A 40 -1.36 10.83 9.57
CA CYS A 40 -0.66 11.37 10.74
C CYS A 40 -0.07 12.77 10.53
N GLY A 41 0.10 13.24 9.29
CA GLY A 41 0.58 14.60 8.99
C GLY A 41 1.88 14.97 9.72
N GLU A 42 1.95 16.17 10.29
CA GLU A 42 3.11 16.65 11.06
C GLU A 42 3.34 15.88 12.37
N ASP A 43 2.32 15.23 12.94
CA ASP A 43 2.49 14.33 14.10
C ASP A 43 3.19 13.02 13.70
N GLY A 44 3.19 12.69 12.40
CA GLY A 44 4.05 11.66 11.79
C GLY A 44 5.42 12.18 11.34
N GLY A 45 5.64 13.50 11.47
CA GLY A 45 6.69 14.27 10.81
C GLY A 45 7.70 14.95 11.73
N SER A 46 7.80 14.61 13.02
CA SER A 46 8.96 14.98 13.84
C SER A 46 10.18 14.06 13.58
N GLY A 47 10.34 13.59 12.35
CA GLY A 47 11.43 12.70 11.93
C GLY A 47 11.66 12.79 10.43
N ALA A 48 12.66 13.59 10.05
CA ALA A 48 13.33 13.57 8.75
C ALA A 48 13.59 12.12 8.25
N PRO A 49 13.74 11.90 6.92
CA PRO A 49 14.00 10.58 6.35
C PRO A 49 15.33 10.05 6.88
N GLY A 50 15.27 9.21 7.92
CA GLY A 50 16.43 8.74 8.67
C GLY A 50 16.16 8.36 10.13
N SER A 51 15.04 8.78 10.71
CA SER A 51 14.72 8.47 12.11
C SER A 51 13.91 7.18 12.27
N ARG A 52 14.51 6.14 12.85
CA ARG A 52 13.85 4.90 13.33
C ARG A 52 12.93 5.12 14.55
N ARG A 53 12.29 6.29 14.66
CA ARG A 53 11.35 6.65 15.75
C ARG A 53 10.07 7.31 15.24
N ALA A 54 9.59 6.92 14.07
CA ALA A 54 8.20 7.18 13.69
C ALA A 54 7.29 6.25 14.51
N GLY A 55 6.89 6.63 15.73
CA GLY A 55 6.16 5.67 16.57
C GLY A 55 5.56 6.07 17.91
N GLU A 56 5.63 7.33 18.38
CA GLU A 56 5.09 7.66 19.71
C GLU A 56 3.92 8.67 19.72
N GLY A 57 3.69 9.44 18.64
CA GLY A 57 2.66 10.51 18.63
C GLY A 57 1.34 10.16 17.94
N CYS A 58 1.39 9.39 16.84
CA CYS A 58 0.21 9.14 16.01
C CYS A 58 0.08 7.66 15.64
N ARG A 59 -1.02 7.05 16.07
CA ARG A 59 -1.45 5.71 15.66
C ARG A 59 -2.71 5.85 14.81
N ALA A 60 -2.54 5.95 13.49
CA ALA A 60 -3.65 5.90 12.55
C ALA A 60 -4.17 4.45 12.47
N GLN A 61 -5.42 4.21 12.87
CA GLN A 61 -6.10 2.94 12.66
C GLN A 61 -7.01 3.03 11.45
N MET A 62 -6.78 2.18 10.45
CA MET A 62 -7.67 2.09 9.29
C MET A 62 -9.03 1.55 9.73
N THR A 63 -10.09 2.33 9.49
CA THR A 63 -11.48 1.96 9.79
C THR A 63 -12.23 1.51 8.55
N ARG A 64 -11.88 2.05 7.37
CA ARG A 64 -12.49 1.71 6.10
C ARG A 64 -11.48 1.79 4.95
N LEU A 65 -11.65 0.92 3.99
CA LEU A 65 -10.92 0.91 2.72
C LEU A 65 -11.89 0.83 1.56
N GLU A 66 -11.80 1.77 0.63
CA GLU A 66 -12.53 1.78 -0.63
C GLU A 66 -11.54 1.69 -1.78
N ARG A 67 -11.58 0.58 -2.54
CA ARG A 67 -10.73 0.36 -3.70
C ARG A 67 -11.52 0.55 -4.99
N THR A 68 -11.01 1.42 -5.85
CA THR A 68 -11.52 1.61 -7.23
C THR A 68 -10.39 1.34 -8.22
N PRO A 69 -10.69 1.10 -9.51
CA PRO A 69 -9.66 0.99 -10.54
C PRO A 69 -8.76 2.23 -10.69
N PHE A 70 -9.21 3.39 -10.19
CA PHE A 70 -8.52 4.68 -10.34
C PHE A 70 -7.75 5.10 -9.07
N GLY A 71 -7.91 4.38 -7.97
CA GLY A 71 -7.29 4.74 -6.70
C GLY A 71 -7.96 4.08 -5.51
N GLN A 72 -7.35 4.28 -4.35
CA GLN A 72 -7.77 3.73 -3.08
C GLN A 72 -8.03 4.88 -2.10
N THR A 73 -9.17 4.87 -1.43
CA THR A 73 -9.46 5.81 -0.34
C THR A 73 -9.44 5.04 0.98
N PHE A 74 -8.66 5.54 1.92
CA PHE A 74 -8.50 4.97 3.26
C PHE A 74 -9.10 5.94 4.27
N GLU A 75 -9.98 5.44 5.11
CA GLU A 75 -10.43 6.17 6.30
C GLU A 75 -9.57 5.74 7.48
N PHE A 76 -8.97 6.70 8.17
CA PHE A 76 -8.16 6.47 9.35
C PHE A 76 -8.75 7.20 10.56
N ALA A 77 -8.95 6.47 11.66
CA ALA A 77 -9.12 7.04 12.98
C ALA A 77 -7.74 7.36 13.59
N THR A 78 -7.50 8.63 13.89
CA THR A 78 -6.33 9.10 14.65
C THR A 78 -6.78 9.57 16.04
N PRO A 79 -5.87 9.79 17.01
CA PRO A 79 -6.25 10.31 18.32
C PRO A 79 -7.01 11.65 18.30
N LYS A 80 -6.83 12.46 17.23
CA LYS A 80 -7.42 13.80 17.11
C LYS A 80 -8.74 13.79 16.31
N ARG A 81 -8.84 12.94 15.28
CA ARG A 81 -9.93 12.97 14.30
C ARG A 81 -9.93 11.74 13.39
N THR A 82 -11.04 11.53 12.70
CA THR A 82 -11.11 10.64 11.53
C THR A 82 -10.74 11.42 10.27
N VAL A 83 -9.91 10.85 9.40
CA VAL A 83 -9.48 11.46 8.14
C VAL A 83 -9.57 10.49 6.99
N ASP A 84 -9.94 11.01 5.82
CA ASP A 84 -9.89 10.28 4.57
C ASP A 84 -8.60 10.62 3.80
N VAL A 85 -7.88 9.58 3.38
CA VAL A 85 -6.67 9.68 2.58
C VAL A 85 -6.91 9.00 1.24
N ARG A 86 -6.81 9.76 0.15
CA ARG A 86 -6.92 9.24 -1.21
C ARG A 86 -5.54 9.02 -1.79
N CYS A 87 -5.28 7.79 -2.22
CA CYS A 87 -4.07 7.37 -2.90
C CYS A 87 -4.37 6.98 -4.35
N GLU A 88 -3.63 7.54 -5.30
CA GLU A 88 -3.78 7.27 -6.72
C GLU A 88 -2.40 7.10 -7.39
N ARG A 89 -2.35 6.35 -8.49
CA ARG A 89 -1.11 6.20 -9.27
C ARG A 89 -0.93 7.36 -10.23
N ALA A 90 0.32 7.71 -10.49
CA ALA A 90 0.69 8.77 -11.43
C ALA A 90 0.08 8.63 -12.83
N PHE A 91 -0.07 7.41 -13.35
CA PHE A 91 -0.69 7.13 -14.65
C PHE A 91 -1.92 6.23 -14.55
N VAL A 92 -2.69 6.34 -13.47
CA VAL A 92 -3.91 5.55 -13.17
C VAL A 92 -3.63 4.05 -12.96
N LEU A 93 -3.12 3.37 -13.98
CA LEU A 93 -2.80 1.94 -13.97
C LEU A 93 -1.31 1.66 -13.75
N ALA A 94 -0.44 2.68 -13.86
CA ALA A 94 1.01 2.53 -13.74
C ALA A 94 1.66 3.74 -13.03
N GLY A 95 2.88 3.55 -12.54
CA GLY A 95 3.67 4.57 -11.87
C GLY A 95 3.52 4.59 -10.35
N ALA A 96 4.30 5.47 -9.72
CA ALA A 96 4.32 5.65 -8.27
C ALA A 96 2.97 6.12 -7.75
N TYR A 97 2.64 5.73 -6.52
CA TYR A 97 1.48 6.27 -5.83
C TYR A 97 1.77 7.63 -5.23
N SER A 98 0.74 8.47 -5.19
CA SER A 98 0.70 9.69 -4.42
C SER A 98 -0.54 9.64 -3.53
N CYS A 99 -0.37 9.92 -2.24
CA CYS A 99 -1.43 9.96 -1.25
C CYS A 99 -1.62 11.40 -0.74
N LYS A 100 -2.88 11.82 -0.61
CA LYS A 100 -3.26 13.15 -0.09
C LYS A 100 -4.52 13.06 0.76
N LEU A 101 -4.67 13.98 1.72
CA LEU A 101 -5.94 14.16 2.44
C LEU A 101 -7.03 14.52 1.42
N ARG A 102 -8.19 13.89 1.57
CA ARG A 102 -9.37 14.11 0.74
C ARG A 102 -10.17 15.33 1.19
#